data_AF-A0A6M2DHR0-F1
#
_entry.id   AF-A0A6M2DHR0-F1
#
_cell.length_a   1.000
_cell.length_b   1.000
_cell.length_c   1.000
_cell.angle_alpha   90.00
_cell.angle_beta   90.00
_cell.angle_gamma   90.00
#
_symmetry.space_group_name_H-M   'P 1'
#
loop_
_entity.id
_entity.type
_entity.pdbx_description
1 polymer ?
#
loop_
_entity_poly.entity_id
_entity_poly.type
_entity_poly.pdbx_seq_one_letter_code
_entity_poly.pdbx_strand_id
1 'polypeptide(L)'
;VDRLVNSEANARRIAMVENCFGSSGQPLAVMGRVLVGEGVLTKMCRKKPKARQFFLFNDILVYGNIVINKKKYNKQHIIPLEEVKLQSLDDDSQFLNSWLIRTASKSFAVSAATATEKQEWMAHINKCIEDLLRKSGKKAVEQHAAVWVPDNEATVCMHCKKTQFTMIVRRHHCRKCGAVVCGPCSAKKFLLPGQSSKPLRVCMQCYDSLSKAKHQDYTKSDGKDQHKSGSAESSGEDDTDDEDDRNNQTEHENPKFYGDGDKNEDTAQQ
;
A
#
# COMPACT_ATOMS: atom_id res chain seq x y z
N VAL A 1 2.06 12.30 20.66
CA VAL A 1 2.22 12.96 19.34
C VAL A 1 2.34 14.48 19.46
N ASP A 2 1.35 15.20 20.02
CA ASP A 2 1.37 16.69 20.03
C ASP A 2 2.60 17.30 20.72
N ARG A 3 3.15 16.68 21.77
CA ARG A 3 4.40 17.12 22.44
C ARG A 3 5.67 16.98 21.60
N LEU A 4 5.64 16.12 20.58
CA LEU A 4 6.78 15.86 19.69
C LEU A 4 6.74 16.74 18.43
N VAL A 5 5.64 17.45 18.22
CA VAL A 5 5.46 18.32 17.05
C VAL A 5 6.54 19.39 17.08
N ASN A 6 7.31 19.48 15.99
CA ASN A 6 8.40 20.43 15.80
C ASN A 6 9.53 20.34 16.84
N SER A 7 9.63 19.25 17.61
CA SER A 7 10.78 19.05 18.49
C SER A 7 12.04 18.72 17.69
N GLU A 8 13.21 19.13 18.19
CA GLU A 8 14.49 18.84 17.55
C GLU A 8 14.72 17.31 17.44
N ALA A 9 14.32 16.55 18.47
CA ALA A 9 14.38 15.11 18.46
C ALA A 9 13.50 14.47 17.37
N ASN A 10 12.31 15.03 17.10
CA ASN A 10 11.48 14.59 15.97
C ASN A 10 12.14 14.93 14.64
N ALA A 11 12.61 16.17 14.46
CA ALA A 11 13.30 16.58 13.22
C ALA A 11 14.50 15.69 12.91
N ARG A 12 15.35 15.37 13.90
CA ARG A 12 16.47 14.44 13.74
C ARG A 12 16.02 13.05 13.30
N ARG A 13 14.95 12.49 13.91
CA ARG A 13 14.40 11.19 13.52
C ARG A 13 13.89 11.18 12.08
N ILE A 14 13.17 12.22 11.65
CA ILE A 14 12.69 12.31 10.26
C ILE A 14 13.87 12.38 9.27
N ALA A 15 14.89 13.19 9.58
CA ALA A 15 16.09 13.28 8.76
C ALA A 15 16.84 11.94 8.65
N MET A 16 16.87 11.13 9.72
CA MET A 16 17.44 9.78 9.67
C MET A 16 16.67 8.87 8.69
N VAL A 17 15.34 8.94 8.67
CA VAL A 17 14.52 8.18 7.72
C VAL A 17 14.81 8.61 6.27
N GLU A 18 14.83 9.92 6.00
CA GLU A 18 15.17 10.47 4.68
C GLU A 18 16.57 10.02 4.22
N ASN A 19 17.57 10.11 5.09
CA ASN A 19 18.94 9.67 4.81
C ASN A 19 19.02 8.19 4.45
N CYS A 20 18.20 7.34 5.08
CA CYS A 20 18.17 5.91 4.74
C CYS A 20 17.62 5.67 3.32
N PHE A 21 16.69 6.48 2.82
CA PHE A 21 16.24 6.41 1.42
C PHE A 21 17.19 7.12 0.44
N GLY A 22 17.94 8.12 0.93
CA GLY A 22 18.89 8.90 0.14
C GLY A 22 18.24 9.55 -1.07
N SER A 23 18.99 9.66 -2.18
CA SER A 23 18.50 10.25 -3.43
C SER A 23 17.37 9.48 -4.12
N SER A 24 17.04 8.27 -3.65
CA SER A 24 15.93 7.47 -4.18
C SER A 24 14.58 7.77 -3.52
N GLY A 25 14.59 8.54 -2.42
CA GLY A 25 13.40 8.95 -1.69
C GLY A 25 12.95 10.37 -2.01
N GLN A 26 11.74 10.67 -1.59
CA GLN A 26 11.16 12.00 -1.51
C GLN A 26 11.32 12.55 -0.08
N PRO A 27 11.45 13.88 0.07
CA PRO A 27 11.44 14.53 1.38
C PRO A 27 10.17 14.21 2.18
N LEU A 28 10.35 13.94 3.46
CA LEU A 28 9.34 13.67 4.46
C LEU A 28 9.23 14.81 5.48
N ALA A 29 10.25 15.65 5.66
CA ALA A 29 10.19 16.77 6.59
C ALA A 29 9.20 17.85 6.13
N VAL A 30 8.09 18.00 6.86
CA VAL A 30 7.14 19.11 6.72
C VAL A 30 6.68 19.58 8.09
N MET A 31 6.23 20.84 8.19
CA MET A 31 5.73 21.40 9.44
C MET A 31 4.56 20.58 9.99
N GLY A 32 4.59 20.28 11.30
CA GLY A 32 3.53 19.53 11.96
C GLY A 32 3.60 18.00 11.81
N ARG A 33 4.47 17.47 10.94
CA ARG A 33 4.64 16.02 10.78
C ARG A 33 5.50 15.43 11.88
N VAL A 34 5.04 14.32 12.44
CA VAL A 34 5.70 13.60 13.55
C VAL A 34 5.89 12.15 13.16
N LEU A 35 7.10 11.61 13.37
CA LEU A 35 7.33 10.18 13.30
C LEU A 35 6.77 9.52 14.58
N VAL A 36 5.70 8.74 14.40
CA VAL A 36 4.96 8.07 15.47
C VAL A 36 5.48 6.68 15.73
N GLY A 37 5.93 5.95 14.70
CA GLY A 37 6.58 4.67 14.92
C GLY A 37 7.29 4.11 13.70
N GLU A 38 8.13 3.12 13.91
CA GLU A 38 8.90 2.45 12.88
C GLU A 38 9.11 0.97 13.20
N GLY A 39 9.27 0.13 12.18
CA GLY A 39 9.55 -1.29 12.36
C GLY A 39 9.40 -2.09 11.07
N VAL A 40 9.79 -3.36 11.13
CA VAL A 40 9.69 -4.29 10.00
C VAL A 40 8.34 -4.99 10.05
N LEU A 41 7.61 -4.96 8.92
CA LEU A 41 6.44 -5.83 8.71
C LEU A 41 6.65 -6.71 7.50
N THR A 42 6.04 -7.89 7.51
CA THR A 42 6.06 -8.78 6.36
C THR A 42 4.89 -8.43 5.44
N LYS A 43 5.18 -7.87 4.28
CA LYS A 43 4.16 -7.55 3.28
C LYS A 43 3.86 -8.79 2.42
N MET A 44 2.59 -9.21 2.41
CA MET A 44 2.13 -10.27 1.51
C MET A 44 2.14 -9.74 0.08
N CYS A 45 3.05 -10.26 -0.74
CA CYS A 45 3.13 -9.95 -2.17
C CYS A 45 2.66 -11.14 -3.00
N ARG A 46 2.31 -10.90 -4.27
CA ARG A 46 1.80 -11.94 -5.19
C ARG A 46 2.63 -13.23 -5.24
N LYS A 47 3.97 -13.08 -5.30
CA LYS A 47 4.91 -14.20 -5.46
C LYS A 47 5.31 -14.80 -4.11
N LYS A 48 5.74 -13.95 -3.17
CA LYS A 48 6.22 -14.36 -1.85
C LYS A 48 6.07 -13.24 -0.82
N PRO A 49 5.89 -13.55 0.47
CA PRO A 49 5.99 -12.57 1.55
C PRO A 49 7.37 -11.89 1.51
N LYS A 50 7.42 -10.58 1.76
CA LYS A 50 8.68 -9.84 1.82
C LYS A 50 8.70 -8.87 3.00
N ALA A 51 9.78 -8.89 3.78
CA ALA A 51 10.04 -7.90 4.81
C ALA A 51 10.19 -6.50 4.21
N ARG A 52 9.57 -5.51 4.84
CA ARG A 52 9.62 -4.09 4.46
C ARG A 52 9.77 -3.26 5.72
N GLN A 53 10.57 -2.21 5.63
CA GLN A 53 10.62 -1.22 6.70
C GLN A 53 9.40 -0.30 6.55
N PHE A 54 8.63 -0.15 7.62
CA PHE A 54 7.49 0.76 7.72
C PHE A 54 7.81 1.90 8.68
N PHE A 55 7.29 3.08 8.36
CA PHE A 55 7.34 4.29 9.18
C PHE A 55 5.94 4.88 9.22
N LEU A 56 5.37 4.96 10.43
CA LEU A 56 4.12 5.65 10.68
C LEU A 56 4.41 7.10 11.06
N PHE A 57 3.94 8.03 10.24
CA PHE A 57 3.81 9.42 10.62
C PHE A 57 2.36 9.71 11.01
N ASN A 58 2.13 10.86 11.64
CA ASN A 58 0.78 11.26 12.06
C ASN A 58 -0.19 11.55 10.89
N ASP A 59 0.32 11.75 9.67
CA ASP A 59 -0.46 12.07 8.47
C ASP A 59 -0.24 11.12 7.29
N ILE A 60 0.88 10.38 7.28
CA ILE A 60 1.26 9.45 6.20
C ILE A 60 1.79 8.13 6.76
N LEU A 61 1.59 7.04 6.02
CA LEU A 61 2.30 5.78 6.19
C LEU A 61 3.35 5.66 5.08
N VAL A 62 4.60 5.40 5.46
CA VAL A 62 5.72 5.22 4.53
C VAL A 62 6.25 3.81 4.64
N TYR A 63 6.59 3.17 3.52
CA TYR A 63 7.33 1.91 3.55
C TYR A 63 8.29 1.78 2.38
N GLY A 64 9.30 0.90 2.53
CA GLY A 64 10.32 0.67 1.51
C GLY A 64 10.96 -0.72 1.59
N ASN A 65 11.71 -1.08 0.55
CA ASN A 65 12.52 -2.29 0.58
C ASN A 65 13.74 -2.09 1.48
N ILE A 66 14.10 -3.13 2.22
CA ILE A 66 15.32 -3.17 3.03
C ILE A 66 16.48 -3.59 2.13
N VAL A 67 17.42 -2.68 1.84
CA VAL A 67 18.66 -3.00 1.10
C VAL A 67 19.75 -3.35 2.09
N ILE A 68 19.95 -2.47 3.08
CA ILE A 68 20.85 -2.67 4.22
C ILE A 68 20.09 -2.22 5.45
N ASN A 69 19.89 -3.13 6.42
CA ASN A 69 19.08 -2.82 7.59
C ASN A 69 19.58 -1.54 8.30
N LYS A 70 18.66 -0.62 8.60
CA LYS A 70 18.91 0.70 9.22
C LYS A 70 19.92 1.62 8.52
N LYS A 71 20.37 1.27 7.32
CA LYS A 71 21.38 2.05 6.58
C LYS A 71 20.91 2.47 5.21
N LYS A 72 20.17 1.60 4.51
CA LYS A 72 19.75 1.86 3.13
C LYS A 72 18.42 1.20 2.81
N TYR A 73 17.47 2.01 2.37
CA TYR A 73 16.15 1.63 1.88
C TYR A 73 15.95 2.14 0.45
N ASN A 74 15.08 1.49 -0.31
CA ASN A 74 14.69 1.97 -1.64
C ASN A 74 13.21 1.69 -1.92
N LYS A 75 12.70 2.11 -3.09
CA LYS A 75 11.28 1.99 -3.49
C LYS A 75 10.36 2.56 -2.42
N GLN A 76 10.59 3.82 -2.07
CA GLN A 76 9.78 4.54 -1.09
C GLN A 76 8.33 4.63 -1.58
N HIS A 77 7.40 4.20 -0.75
CA HIS A 77 5.97 4.36 -0.95
C HIS A 77 5.42 5.25 0.15
N ILE A 78 4.72 6.32 -0.22
CA ILE A 78 4.09 7.27 0.70
C ILE A 78 2.58 7.17 0.50
N ILE A 79 1.85 6.91 1.59
CA ILE A 79 0.40 6.72 1.58
C ILE A 79 -0.22 7.72 2.55
N PRO A 80 -1.08 8.66 2.11
CA PRO A 80 -1.85 9.51 3.00
C PRO A 80 -2.76 8.69 3.91
N LEU A 81 -2.71 8.93 5.23
CA LEU A 81 -3.53 8.18 6.19
C LEU A 81 -5.03 8.43 6.02
N GLU A 82 -5.43 9.58 5.47
CA GLU A 82 -6.84 9.88 5.16
C GLU A 82 -7.49 8.84 4.22
N GLU A 83 -6.67 8.15 3.42
CA GLU A 83 -7.10 7.12 2.46
C GLU A 83 -6.98 5.70 3.01
N VAL A 84 -6.51 5.53 4.24
CA VAL A 84 -6.22 4.22 4.83
C VAL A 84 -7.41 3.71 5.62
N LYS A 85 -7.78 2.45 5.36
CA LYS A 85 -8.66 1.68 6.24
C LYS A 85 -8.01 0.35 6.61
N LEU A 86 -7.99 0.06 7.91
CA LEU A 86 -7.50 -1.21 8.41
C LEU A 86 -8.63 -2.23 8.53
N GLN A 87 -8.30 -3.49 8.26
CA GLN A 87 -9.19 -4.63 8.50
C GLN A 87 -8.35 -5.79 9.04
N SER A 88 -8.64 -6.24 10.26
CA SER A 88 -8.00 -7.45 10.79
C SER A 88 -8.33 -8.66 9.92
N LEU A 89 -7.35 -9.55 9.75
CA LEU A 89 -7.57 -10.88 9.19
C LEU A 89 -7.55 -11.89 10.34
N ASP A 90 -8.36 -12.93 10.19
CA ASP A 90 -8.36 -14.08 11.10
C ASP A 90 -7.09 -14.89 10.87
N ASP A 91 -6.54 -15.41 11.96
CA ASP A 91 -5.33 -16.21 11.90
C ASP A 91 -5.65 -17.60 11.29
N ASP A 92 -4.93 -17.95 10.24
CA ASP A 92 -4.93 -19.28 9.63
C ASP A 92 -3.49 -19.72 9.28
N SER A 93 -3.34 -20.81 8.51
CA SER A 93 -2.02 -21.31 8.10
C SER A 93 -1.22 -20.34 7.23
N GLN A 94 -1.85 -19.31 6.66
CA GLN A 94 -1.26 -18.34 5.75
C GLN A 94 -1.18 -16.92 6.35
N PHE A 95 -2.09 -16.58 7.25
CA PHE A 95 -2.32 -15.21 7.73
C PHE A 95 -2.21 -15.08 9.25
N LEU A 96 -1.13 -15.57 9.86
CA LEU A 96 -0.86 -15.33 11.27
C LEU A 96 -0.53 -13.85 11.53
N ASN A 97 -1.10 -13.26 12.59
CA ASN A 97 -0.82 -11.88 12.99
C ASN A 97 -0.99 -10.88 11.84
N SER A 98 -1.99 -11.10 10.98
CA SER A 98 -2.15 -10.35 9.72
C SER A 98 -3.32 -9.37 9.72
N TRP A 99 -3.20 -8.30 8.93
CA TRP A 99 -4.28 -7.36 8.64
C TRP A 99 -4.13 -6.76 7.24
N LEU A 100 -5.23 -6.24 6.70
CA LEU A 100 -5.26 -5.50 5.45
C LEU A 100 -5.05 -4.01 5.71
N ILE A 101 -4.16 -3.42 4.93
CA ILE A 101 -4.06 -1.98 4.72
C ILE A 101 -4.76 -1.70 3.39
N ARG A 102 -5.96 -1.13 3.46
CA ARG A 102 -6.72 -0.73 2.27
C ARG A 102 -6.41 0.71 1.93
N THR A 103 -6.15 0.98 0.66
CA THR A 103 -5.89 2.34 0.15
C THR A 103 -6.63 2.56 -1.17
N ALA A 104 -6.72 3.81 -1.64
CA ALA A 104 -7.37 4.13 -2.91
C ALA A 104 -6.66 3.47 -4.11
N SER A 105 -5.32 3.42 -4.07
CA SER A 105 -4.50 2.96 -5.20
C SER A 105 -4.06 1.50 -5.11
N LYS A 106 -3.71 1.01 -3.92
CA LYS A 106 -3.18 -0.34 -3.72
C LYS A 106 -3.45 -0.86 -2.31
N SER A 107 -4.33 -1.85 -2.21
CA SER A 107 -4.59 -2.56 -0.96
C SER A 107 -3.70 -3.79 -0.83
N PHE A 108 -3.22 -4.09 0.37
CA PHE A 108 -2.33 -5.24 0.62
C PHE A 108 -2.44 -5.75 2.06
N ALA A 109 -2.12 -7.03 2.24
CA ALA A 109 -1.98 -7.62 3.57
C ALA A 109 -0.56 -7.44 4.10
N VAL A 110 -0.45 -7.26 5.40
CA VAL A 110 0.81 -7.28 6.15
C VAL A 110 0.66 -8.17 7.37
N SER A 111 1.77 -8.71 7.85
CA SER A 111 1.86 -9.50 9.07
C SER A 111 2.95 -8.93 9.99
N ALA A 112 2.66 -8.88 11.27
CA ALA A 112 3.65 -8.63 12.31
C ALA A 112 4.25 -9.95 12.82
N ALA A 113 5.36 -9.91 13.55
CA ALA A 113 5.95 -11.13 14.08
C ALA A 113 5.14 -11.69 15.25
N THR A 114 4.50 -10.80 16.04
CA THR A 114 3.67 -11.18 17.18
C THR A 114 2.28 -10.56 17.14
N ALA A 115 1.34 -11.16 17.87
CA ALA A 115 -0.01 -10.62 18.03
C ALA A 115 0.00 -9.24 18.71
N THR A 116 0.90 -9.03 19.67
CA THR A 116 1.09 -7.74 20.35
C THR A 116 1.53 -6.67 19.35
N GLU A 117 2.53 -6.96 18.51
CA GLU A 117 2.96 -6.01 17.49
C GLU A 117 1.84 -5.69 16.49
N LYS A 118 1.05 -6.68 16.06
CA LYS A 118 -0.14 -6.45 15.22
C LYS A 118 -1.09 -5.45 15.90
N GLN A 119 -1.40 -5.68 17.18
CA GLN A 119 -2.30 -4.81 17.94
C GLN A 119 -1.75 -3.39 18.07
N GLU A 120 -0.47 -3.24 18.40
CA GLU A 120 0.19 -1.93 18.54
C GLU A 120 0.21 -1.15 17.23
N TRP A 121 0.59 -1.78 16.11
CA TRP A 121 0.57 -1.14 14.80
C TRP A 121 -0.83 -0.70 14.41
N MET A 122 -1.81 -1.59 14.52
CA MET A 122 -3.20 -1.26 14.16
C MET A 122 -3.76 -0.13 15.04
N ALA A 123 -3.48 -0.15 16.35
CA ALA A 123 -3.94 0.87 17.29
C ALA A 123 -3.33 2.25 16.97
N HIS A 124 -2.02 2.33 16.75
CA HIS A 124 -1.34 3.58 16.43
C HIS A 124 -1.79 4.16 15.08
N ILE A 125 -1.94 3.32 14.05
CA ILE A 125 -2.44 3.76 12.75
C ILE A 125 -3.87 4.30 12.87
N ASN A 126 -4.77 3.56 13.53
CA ASN A 126 -6.16 4.01 13.72
C ASN A 126 -6.23 5.32 14.50
N LYS A 127 -5.44 5.47 15.56
CA LYS A 127 -5.35 6.72 16.34
C LYS A 127 -4.92 7.89 15.47
N CYS A 128 -3.90 7.71 14.62
CA CYS A 128 -3.45 8.77 13.70
C CYS A 128 -4.54 9.14 12.68
N ILE A 129 -5.25 8.15 12.12
CA ILE A 129 -6.37 8.37 11.19
C ILE A 129 -7.50 9.15 11.88
N GLU A 130 -7.92 8.73 13.07
CA GLU A 130 -8.97 9.39 13.84
C GLU A 130 -8.63 10.84 14.17
N ASP A 131 -7.41 11.09 14.65
CA ASP A 131 -6.92 12.43 14.95
C ASP A 131 -6.87 13.32 13.71
N LEU A 132 -6.45 12.77 12.56
CA LEU A 132 -6.35 13.48 11.29
C LEU A 132 -7.72 13.84 10.72
N LEU A 133 -8.67 12.90 10.74
CA LEU A 133 -10.06 13.14 10.29
C LEU A 133 -10.76 14.15 11.21
N ARG A 134 -10.56 14.06 12.53
CA ARG A 134 -11.09 15.04 13.49
C ARG A 134 -10.54 16.45 13.24
N LYS A 135 -9.24 16.59 12.98
CA LYS A 135 -8.59 17.89 12.73
C LYS A 135 -8.96 18.49 11.36
N SER A 136 -9.16 17.65 10.33
CA SER A 136 -9.45 18.12 8.97
C SER A 136 -10.93 18.32 8.68
N GLY A 137 -11.83 17.71 9.46
CA GLY A 137 -13.28 17.69 9.19
C GLY A 137 -13.67 16.86 7.96
N LYS A 138 -12.72 16.15 7.35
CA LYS A 138 -12.97 15.28 6.18
C LYS A 138 -13.63 13.97 6.62
N LYS A 139 -14.33 13.34 5.68
CA LYS A 139 -14.85 11.97 5.83
C LYS A 139 -13.82 10.96 5.33
N ALA A 140 -13.81 9.78 5.94
CA ALA A 140 -12.99 8.67 5.50
C ALA A 140 -13.35 8.25 4.06
N VAL A 141 -12.35 7.87 3.27
CA VAL A 141 -12.56 7.31 1.93
C VAL A 141 -13.25 5.95 2.05
N GLU A 142 -14.28 5.71 1.26
CA GLU A 142 -15.01 4.43 1.28
C GLU A 142 -14.58 3.48 0.16
N GLN A 143 -14.14 4.02 -0.98
CA GLN A 143 -13.72 3.23 -2.14
C GLN A 143 -12.21 2.95 -2.10
N HIS A 144 -11.86 1.67 -2.01
CA HIS A 144 -10.47 1.22 -1.94
C HIS A 144 -10.17 0.26 -3.10
N ALA A 145 -8.90 0.17 -3.50
CA ALA A 145 -8.43 -0.82 -4.46
C ALA A 145 -8.66 -2.24 -3.93
N ALA A 146 -8.90 -3.20 -4.82
CA ALA A 146 -9.03 -4.60 -4.44
C ALA A 146 -7.68 -5.17 -3.96
N VAL A 147 -7.74 -6.04 -2.96
CA VAL A 147 -6.59 -6.89 -2.59
C VAL A 147 -6.46 -7.97 -3.65
N TRP A 148 -5.25 -8.19 -4.14
CA TRP A 148 -5.00 -9.19 -5.16
C TRP A 148 -4.85 -10.57 -4.54
N VAL A 149 -5.48 -11.55 -5.19
CA VAL A 149 -5.31 -12.96 -4.84
C VAL A 149 -3.85 -13.36 -5.15
N PRO A 150 -3.12 -13.94 -4.18
CA PRO A 150 -1.77 -14.47 -4.39
C PRO A 150 -1.68 -15.50 -5.53
N ASP A 151 -0.53 -15.56 -6.21
CA ASP A 151 -0.38 -16.41 -7.39
C ASP A 151 -0.42 -17.90 -7.07
N ASN A 152 0.08 -18.28 -5.89
CA ASN A 152 0.09 -19.65 -5.38
C ASN A 152 -1.31 -20.17 -5.05
N GLU A 153 -2.24 -19.28 -4.68
CA GLU A 153 -3.64 -19.64 -4.39
C GLU A 153 -4.47 -19.88 -5.67
N ALA A 154 -4.00 -19.42 -6.83
CA ALA A 154 -4.69 -19.55 -8.10
C ALA A 154 -3.90 -20.41 -9.09
N THR A 155 -4.19 -21.71 -9.13
CA THR A 155 -3.62 -22.66 -10.12
C THR A 155 -4.40 -22.67 -11.44
N VAL A 156 -5.64 -22.18 -11.43
CA VAL A 156 -6.54 -22.08 -12.59
C VAL A 156 -7.17 -20.69 -12.67
N CYS A 157 -7.50 -20.23 -13.88
CA CYS A 157 -8.18 -18.95 -14.08
C CYS A 157 -9.49 -18.89 -13.28
N MET A 158 -9.65 -17.84 -12.47
CA MET A 158 -10.79 -17.68 -11.58
C MET A 158 -12.12 -17.37 -12.29
N HIS A 159 -12.11 -17.00 -13.58
CA HIS A 159 -13.33 -16.79 -14.36
C HIS A 159 -13.70 -18.00 -15.21
N CYS A 160 -12.86 -18.39 -16.18
CA CYS A 160 -13.24 -19.49 -17.06
C CYS A 160 -13.18 -20.86 -16.40
N LYS A 161 -12.41 -21.01 -15.30
CA LYS A 161 -12.13 -22.27 -14.61
C LYS A 161 -11.54 -23.39 -15.49
N LYS A 162 -11.16 -23.06 -16.73
CA LYS A 162 -10.65 -24.00 -17.76
C LYS A 162 -9.15 -23.87 -17.97
N THR A 163 -8.63 -22.64 -17.92
CA THR A 163 -7.23 -22.37 -18.21
C THR A 163 -6.38 -22.62 -16.96
N GLN A 164 -5.58 -23.68 -16.97
CA GLN A 164 -4.56 -23.92 -15.96
C GLN A 164 -3.36 -22.99 -16.19
N PHE A 165 -2.84 -22.41 -15.12
CA PHE A 165 -1.66 -21.55 -15.19
C PHE A 165 -0.39 -22.39 -15.15
N THR A 166 0.56 -22.04 -16.02
CA THR A 166 1.87 -22.70 -16.16
C THR A 166 2.95 -21.63 -16.38
N MET A 167 4.20 -22.04 -16.57
CA MET A 167 5.28 -21.10 -16.92
C MET A 167 5.03 -20.40 -18.27
N ILE A 168 4.28 -21.04 -19.17
CA ILE A 168 3.92 -20.48 -20.49
C ILE A 168 2.59 -19.72 -20.39
N VAL A 169 1.62 -20.29 -19.67
CA VAL A 169 0.30 -19.66 -19.47
C VAL A 169 0.35 -18.76 -18.25
N ARG A 170 0.69 -17.49 -18.49
CA ARG A 170 0.90 -16.48 -17.44
C ARG A 170 -0.41 -16.10 -16.73
N ARG A 171 -0.26 -15.78 -15.43
CA ARG A 171 -1.29 -15.19 -14.58
C ARG A 171 -1.43 -13.70 -14.85
N HIS A 172 -2.65 -13.18 -14.77
CA HIS A 172 -2.92 -11.75 -14.76
C HIS A 172 -3.90 -11.40 -13.63
N HIS A 173 -3.79 -10.21 -13.07
CA HIS A 173 -4.75 -9.72 -12.07
C HIS A 173 -5.70 -8.70 -12.68
N CYS A 174 -6.99 -8.82 -12.38
CA CYS A 174 -7.95 -7.76 -12.61
C CYS A 174 -7.71 -6.62 -11.59
N ARG A 175 -7.47 -5.40 -12.04
CA ARG A 175 -7.21 -4.26 -11.13
C ARG A 175 -8.45 -3.82 -10.33
N LYS A 176 -9.66 -4.11 -10.83
CA LYS A 176 -10.90 -3.77 -10.14
C LYS A 176 -11.29 -4.78 -9.05
N CYS A 177 -11.15 -6.08 -9.29
CA CYS A 177 -11.61 -7.12 -8.35
C CYS A 177 -10.50 -7.99 -7.74
N GLY A 178 -9.25 -7.87 -8.19
CA GLY A 178 -8.11 -8.61 -7.63
C GLY A 178 -8.00 -10.08 -8.06
N ALA A 179 -8.97 -10.61 -8.80
CA ALA A 179 -8.96 -12.02 -9.25
C ALA A 179 -7.82 -12.34 -10.22
N VAL A 180 -7.31 -13.57 -10.15
CA VAL A 180 -6.30 -14.13 -11.07
C VAL A 180 -6.98 -14.74 -12.30
N VAL A 181 -6.61 -14.25 -13.48
CA VAL A 181 -7.33 -14.45 -14.73
C VAL A 181 -6.36 -14.70 -15.89
N CYS A 182 -6.77 -15.48 -16.88
CA CYS A 182 -5.98 -15.67 -18.10
C CYS A 182 -6.12 -14.46 -19.04
N GLY A 183 -5.24 -14.40 -20.06
CA GLY A 183 -5.23 -13.32 -21.05
C GLY A 183 -6.59 -13.11 -21.72
N PRO A 184 -7.25 -14.18 -22.24
CA PRO A 184 -8.58 -14.08 -22.85
C PRO A 184 -9.65 -13.53 -21.91
N CYS A 185 -9.66 -13.92 -20.62
CA CYS A 185 -10.63 -13.42 -19.65
C CYS A 185 -10.37 -11.97 -19.18
N SER A 186 -9.30 -11.35 -19.64
CA SER A 186 -8.87 -10.01 -19.24
C SER A 186 -8.33 -9.16 -20.39
N ALA A 187 -8.89 -9.35 -21.58
CA ALA A 187 -8.44 -8.68 -22.80
C ALA A 187 -8.70 -7.16 -22.83
N LYS A 188 -9.46 -6.63 -21.86
CA LYS A 188 -9.86 -5.21 -21.82
C LYS A 188 -9.12 -4.44 -20.73
N LYS A 189 -9.04 -3.13 -20.95
CA LYS A 189 -8.54 -2.15 -19.97
C LYS A 189 -9.62 -1.11 -19.68
N PHE A 190 -9.66 -0.58 -18.47
CA PHE A 190 -10.60 0.46 -18.05
C PHE A 190 -9.88 1.47 -17.16
N LEU A 191 -10.26 2.75 -17.24
CA LEU A 191 -9.69 3.78 -16.37
C LEU A 191 -10.28 3.63 -14.96
N LEU A 192 -9.42 3.41 -13.97
CA LEU A 192 -9.82 3.30 -12.57
C LEU A 192 -9.30 4.54 -11.82
N PRO A 193 -10.14 5.59 -11.68
CA PRO A 193 -9.79 6.77 -10.91
C PRO A 193 -9.35 6.36 -9.50
N GLY A 194 -8.26 6.94 -9.00
CA GLY A 194 -7.64 6.57 -7.72
C GLY A 194 -6.55 5.51 -7.80
N GLN A 195 -6.51 4.69 -8.86
CA GLN A 195 -5.43 3.71 -9.06
C GLN A 195 -4.40 4.14 -10.11
N SER A 196 -4.84 4.75 -11.21
CA SER A 196 -3.95 5.23 -12.27
C SER A 196 -4.65 6.27 -13.15
N SER A 197 -3.86 7.17 -13.74
CA SER A 197 -4.30 8.06 -14.82
C SER A 197 -4.40 7.34 -16.17
N LYS A 198 -3.86 6.12 -16.29
CA LYS A 198 -3.89 5.30 -17.50
C LYS A 198 -4.88 4.14 -17.35
N PRO A 199 -5.50 3.63 -18.44
CA PRO A 199 -6.35 2.46 -18.38
C PRO A 199 -5.62 1.20 -17.88
N LEU A 200 -6.22 0.51 -16.92
CA LEU A 200 -5.67 -0.68 -16.27
C LEU A 200 -6.41 -1.95 -16.71
N ARG A 201 -5.71 -3.09 -16.74
CA ARG A 201 -6.31 -4.39 -17.10
C ARG A 201 -7.45 -4.77 -16.15
N VAL A 202 -8.60 -5.10 -16.71
CA VAL A 202 -9.74 -5.61 -15.96
C VAL A 202 -10.26 -6.91 -16.60
N CYS A 203 -10.88 -7.76 -15.80
CA CYS A 203 -11.59 -8.90 -16.36
C CYS A 203 -12.83 -8.43 -17.13
N MET A 204 -13.35 -9.29 -18.01
CA MET A 204 -14.52 -8.97 -18.83
C MET A 204 -15.74 -8.57 -17.97
N GLN A 205 -16.01 -9.30 -16.88
CA GLN A 205 -17.11 -8.99 -15.96
C GLN A 205 -16.98 -7.59 -15.35
N CYS A 206 -15.78 -7.19 -14.92
CA CYS A 206 -15.54 -5.85 -14.38
C CYS A 206 -15.65 -4.78 -15.48
N TYR A 207 -15.15 -5.06 -16.68
CA TYR A 207 -15.26 -4.14 -17.80
C TYR A 207 -16.73 -3.84 -18.12
N ASP A 208 -17.58 -4.87 -18.19
CA ASP A 208 -18.99 -4.73 -18.51
C ASP A 208 -19.73 -3.92 -17.43
N SER A 209 -19.50 -4.25 -16.15
CA SER A 209 -20.10 -3.52 -15.03
C SER A 209 -19.67 -2.05 -14.99
N LEU A 210 -18.38 -1.77 -15.19
CA LEU A 210 -17.85 -0.41 -15.20
C LEU A 210 -18.34 0.40 -16.40
N SER A 211 -18.45 -0.23 -17.57
CA SER A 211 -18.96 0.42 -18.78
C SER A 211 -20.43 0.80 -18.61
N LYS A 212 -21.25 -0.11 -18.05
CA LYS A 212 -22.66 0.17 -17.74
C LYS A 212 -22.81 1.32 -16.74
N ALA A 213 -22.02 1.33 -15.68
CA ALA A 213 -22.03 2.41 -14.69
C ALA A 213 -21.67 3.77 -15.34
N LYS A 214 -20.64 3.78 -16.21
CA LYS A 214 -20.27 4.99 -16.95
C LYS A 214 -21.41 5.50 -17.82
N HIS A 215 -22.10 4.62 -18.57
CA HIS A 215 -23.21 5.04 -19.42
C HIS A 215 -24.40 5.63 -18.63
N GLN A 216 -24.63 5.18 -17.40
CA GLN A 216 -25.69 5.73 -16.53
C GLN A 216 -25.35 7.14 -15.99
N ASP A 217 -24.07 7.49 -15.85
CA ASP A 217 -23.64 8.86 -15.50
C ASP A 217 -23.79 9.82 -16.70
N TYR A 218 -23.58 9.34 -17.94
CA TYR A 218 -23.77 10.16 -19.14
C TYR A 218 -25.25 10.48 -19.41
N THR A 219 -26.19 9.55 -19.19
CA THR A 219 -27.62 9.84 -19.39
C THR A 219 -28.22 10.78 -18.36
N LYS A 220 -27.49 11.13 -17.29
CA LYS A 220 -27.86 12.16 -16.30
C LYS A 220 -27.20 13.52 -16.55
N SER A 221 -26.25 13.61 -17.49
CA SER A 221 -25.39 14.79 -17.69
C SER A 221 -25.39 15.35 -19.11
N ASP A 222 -26.42 15.06 -19.93
CA ASP A 222 -26.57 15.71 -21.24
C ASP A 222 -26.88 17.20 -21.10
N GLY A 223 -25.79 17.95 -21.07
CA GLY A 223 -25.68 19.40 -21.03
C GLY A 223 -24.24 19.81 -21.36
N LYS A 224 -23.86 19.59 -22.62
CA LYS A 224 -22.73 20.15 -23.39
C LYS A 224 -21.36 19.45 -23.44
N ASP A 225 -21.08 19.09 -24.69
CA ASP A 225 -19.88 19.37 -25.49
C ASP A 225 -18.84 18.28 -25.76
N GLN A 226 -18.53 18.22 -27.06
CA GLN A 226 -17.81 17.23 -27.83
C GLN A 226 -16.30 17.50 -27.91
N HIS A 227 -15.59 16.50 -28.47
CA HIS A 227 -14.21 16.49 -28.98
C HIS A 227 -13.11 16.17 -27.93
N LYS A 228 -12.09 15.35 -28.21
CA LYS A 228 -11.56 14.74 -29.43
C LYS A 228 -10.68 13.55 -29.01
N SER A 229 -10.80 12.39 -29.65
CA SER A 229 -9.90 11.25 -29.41
C SER A 229 -8.61 11.42 -30.23
N GLY A 230 -7.48 11.56 -29.54
CA GLY A 230 -6.14 11.48 -30.12
C GLY A 230 -5.51 10.13 -29.80
N SER A 231 -5.29 9.32 -30.84
CA SER A 231 -4.53 8.08 -30.78
C SER A 231 -3.04 8.41 -30.68
N ALA A 232 -2.37 7.96 -29.62
CA ALA A 232 -0.93 7.90 -29.57
C ALA A 232 -0.53 6.56 -28.97
N GLU A 233 0.04 5.70 -29.82
CA GLU A 233 0.70 4.48 -29.41
C GLU A 233 2.01 4.84 -28.70
N SER A 234 2.18 4.35 -27.47
CA SER A 234 3.49 4.29 -26.83
C SER A 234 3.48 3.12 -25.84
N SER A 235 4.54 2.33 -25.93
CA SER A 235 4.81 1.09 -25.20
C SER A 235 4.52 1.21 -23.71
N GLY A 236 3.71 0.27 -23.21
CA GLY A 236 3.38 0.16 -21.79
C GLY A 236 4.61 -0.26 -20.99
N GLU A 237 4.88 0.49 -19.93
CA GLU A 237 5.76 0.06 -18.85
C GLU A 237 5.06 -1.10 -18.13
N ASP A 238 5.58 -2.30 -18.34
CA ASP A 238 5.31 -3.42 -17.47
C ASP A 238 6.03 -3.16 -16.14
N ASP A 239 5.29 -3.14 -15.03
CA ASP A 239 5.86 -3.27 -13.68
C ASP A 239 6.43 -4.70 -13.53
N THR A 240 7.56 -4.97 -14.17
CA THR A 240 8.45 -6.08 -13.85
C THR A 240 9.17 -5.75 -12.56
N ASP A 241 8.60 -6.18 -11.44
CA ASP A 241 9.33 -6.38 -10.19
C ASP A 241 10.27 -7.60 -10.37
N ASP A 242 11.29 -7.46 -11.22
CA ASP A 242 12.45 -8.35 -11.26
C ASP A 242 13.63 -7.55 -10.72
N GLU A 243 14.01 -7.79 -9.47
CA GLU A 243 15.35 -7.45 -8.96
C GLU A 243 15.71 -8.37 -7.78
N ASP A 244 16.99 -8.72 -7.80
CA ASP A 244 17.88 -9.50 -6.94
C ASP A 244 17.35 -10.09 -5.62
N ASP A 245 17.46 -11.43 -5.55
CA ASP A 245 17.20 -12.24 -4.37
C ASP A 245 18.46 -12.34 -3.49
N ARG A 246 18.74 -11.29 -2.70
CA ARG A 246 19.63 -11.44 -1.54
C ARG A 246 18.79 -11.81 -0.34
N ASN A 247 18.94 -13.06 0.10
CA ASN A 247 18.38 -13.58 1.33
C ASN A 247 19.04 -12.86 2.52
N ASN A 248 18.56 -11.66 2.86
CA ASN A 248 18.92 -11.01 4.10
C ASN A 248 17.99 -11.55 5.18
N GLN A 249 18.46 -12.50 5.97
CA GLN A 249 17.87 -12.77 7.28
C GLN A 249 18.07 -11.50 8.11
N THR A 250 17.07 -10.61 8.08
CA THR A 250 17.01 -9.50 9.01
C THR A 250 16.61 -10.08 10.37
N GLU A 251 17.49 -9.96 11.36
CA GLU A 251 17.13 -10.25 12.75
C GLU A 251 15.83 -9.50 13.10
N HIS A 252 14.91 -10.20 13.76
CA HIS A 252 13.65 -9.60 14.18
C HIS A 252 13.94 -8.58 15.28
N GLU A 253 13.60 -7.33 15.01
CA GLU A 253 13.65 -6.24 15.97
C GLU A 253 12.24 -5.74 16.24
N ASN A 254 11.93 -5.54 17.52
CA ASN A 254 10.64 -5.01 17.93
C ASN A 254 10.40 -3.62 17.31
N PRO A 255 9.15 -3.29 16.93
CA PRO A 255 8.80 -1.95 16.47
C PRO A 255 9.02 -0.92 17.59
N LYS A 256 9.29 0.31 17.19
CA LYS A 256 9.45 1.46 18.09
C LYS A 256 8.29 2.43 17.87
N PHE A 257 7.56 2.79 18.93
CA PHE A 257 6.52 3.82 18.88
C PHE A 257 6.89 4.98 19.81
N TYR A 258 6.90 6.18 19.28
CA TYR A 258 7.35 7.39 19.96
C TYR A 258 6.16 8.17 20.52
N GLY A 259 6.12 8.38 21.83
CA GLY A 259 5.15 9.26 22.48
C GLY A 259 4.29 8.64 23.58
N ASP A 260 4.36 7.33 23.78
CA ASP A 260 3.78 6.64 24.93
C ASP A 260 4.85 6.44 26.01
N GLY A 261 5.29 7.54 26.64
CA GLY A 261 6.05 7.44 27.90
C GLY A 261 7.59 7.41 27.83
N ASP A 262 8.24 8.07 26.87
CA ASP A 262 9.67 8.39 26.98
C ASP A 262 9.91 9.33 28.18
N LYS A 263 10.11 8.74 29.36
CA LYS A 263 10.64 9.42 30.54
C LYS A 263 12.16 9.27 30.69
N ASN A 264 12.83 8.49 29.84
CA ASN A 264 14.18 8.01 30.17
C ASN A 264 15.26 8.12 29.09
N GLU A 265 15.08 8.81 27.95
CA GLU A 265 16.18 8.98 26.98
C GLU A 265 16.90 10.34 27.05
N ASP A 266 16.39 11.32 27.81
CA ASP A 266 17.01 12.66 27.91
C ASP A 266 18.05 12.82 29.04
N THR A 267 18.54 11.73 29.67
CA THR A 267 19.55 11.83 30.76
C THR A 267 20.84 11.04 30.52
N ALA A 268 21.18 10.73 29.27
CA ALA A 268 22.44 10.06 28.95
C ALA A 268 23.25 10.86 27.93
N GLN A 269 23.61 12.11 28.29
CA GLN A 269 24.78 12.84 27.80
C GLN A 269 24.88 14.18 28.56
N GLN A 270 25.37 14.10 29.79
CA GLN A 270 26.17 15.14 30.43
C GLN A 270 27.49 14.50 30.85
#